data_AF-X0W2D8-F1
#
_entry.id   AF-X0W2D8-F1
#
_cell.length_a   1.000
_cell.length_b   1.000
_cell.length_c   1.000
_cell.angle_alpha   90.00
_cell.angle_beta   90.00
_cell.angle_gamma   90.00
#
_symmetry.space_group_name_H-M   'P 1'
#
loop_
_entity.id
_entity.type
_entity.pdbx_description
1 polymer ?
#
loop_
_entity_poly.entity_id
_entity_poly.type
_entity_poly.pdbx_seq_one_letter_code
_entity_poly.pdbx_strand_id
1 'polypeptide(L)'
;MTTDRIRHLFGERKTLKWRIVAVLLVAAMLPLILSGFGSWVVFRDMLEQKSYEQMRSLVKSHARAIEDHLTGRLHLLQFTADSRAFGEMSDIKQLQRTLSNLNRSSNQSFIDLGVIDANGDHTAYIGPYDLQDRNYSQEDWFKEVMISGSYISDVFLGFRQVPHCIIAVKADD
;
A
#
# COMPACT_ATOMS: atom_id res chain seq x y z
N MET A 1 -63.20 -60.15 -22.06
CA MET A 1 -62.01 -60.73 -21.40
C MET A 1 -60.67 -60.38 -22.09
N THR A 2 -60.68 -59.91 -23.34
CA THR A 2 -59.48 -59.58 -24.15
C THR A 2 -58.95 -58.15 -23.97
N THR A 3 -59.78 -57.19 -23.57
CA THR A 3 -59.42 -55.77 -23.42
C THR A 3 -58.54 -55.46 -22.20
N ASP A 4 -58.72 -56.19 -21.10
CA ASP A 4 -57.88 -56.02 -19.89
C ASP A 4 -56.45 -56.53 -20.09
N ARG A 5 -56.28 -57.64 -20.82
CA ARG A 5 -54.97 -58.23 -21.10
C ARG A 5 -54.11 -57.31 -21.97
N ILE A 6 -54.73 -56.62 -22.91
CA ILE A 6 -54.06 -55.67 -23.80
C ILE A 6 -53.64 -54.42 -23.01
N ARG A 7 -54.51 -53.88 -22.15
CA ARG A 7 -54.16 -52.74 -21.27
C ARG A 7 -53.03 -53.07 -20.30
N HIS A 8 -53.01 -54.28 -19.72
CA HIS A 8 -51.93 -54.75 -18.85
C HIS A 8 -50.57 -54.80 -19.59
N LEU A 9 -50.52 -55.39 -20.79
CA LEU A 9 -49.29 -55.48 -21.61
C LEU A 9 -48.80 -54.11 -22.10
N PHE A 10 -49.69 -53.15 -22.37
CA PHE A 10 -49.30 -51.77 -22.68
C PHE A 10 -48.80 -51.02 -21.44
N GLY A 11 -49.36 -51.28 -20.26
CA GLY A 11 -48.89 -50.75 -18.98
C GLY A 11 -47.47 -51.23 -18.65
N GLU A 12 -47.22 -52.54 -18.73
CA GLU A 12 -45.89 -53.11 -18.43
C GLU A 12 -44.80 -52.69 -19.41
N ARG A 13 -45.12 -52.51 -20.69
CA ARG A 13 -44.15 -51.97 -21.67
C ARG A 13 -43.83 -50.50 -21.41
N LYS A 14 -44.80 -49.71 -20.93
CA LYS A 14 -44.57 -48.29 -20.56
C LYS A 14 -43.70 -48.20 -19.31
N THR A 15 -43.94 -49.04 -18.30
CA THR A 15 -43.12 -49.05 -17.08
C THR A 15 -41.69 -49.51 -17.36
N LEU A 16 -41.49 -50.51 -18.24
CA LEU A 16 -40.14 -50.94 -18.64
C LEU A 16 -39.38 -49.86 -19.42
N LYS A 17 -40.03 -49.19 -20.39
CA LYS A 17 -39.42 -48.07 -21.13
C LYS A 17 -39.00 -46.93 -20.19
N TRP A 18 -39.83 -46.56 -19.22
CA TRP A 18 -39.49 -45.54 -18.24
C TRP A 18 -38.32 -45.93 -17.34
N ARG A 19 -38.22 -47.20 -16.92
CA ARG A 19 -37.07 -47.69 -16.14
C ARG A 19 -35.77 -47.60 -16.91
N ILE A 20 -35.76 -47.99 -18.19
CA ILE A 20 -34.56 -47.91 -19.06
C ILE A 20 -34.15 -46.45 -19.27
N VAL A 21 -35.10 -45.56 -19.58
CA VAL A 21 -34.83 -44.12 -19.75
C VAL A 21 -34.29 -43.51 -18.45
N ALA A 22 -34.84 -43.88 -17.29
CA ALA A 22 -34.37 -43.40 -16.00
C ALA A 22 -32.93 -43.85 -15.71
N VAL A 23 -32.57 -45.11 -15.99
CA VAL A 23 -31.20 -45.61 -15.80
C VAL A 23 -30.22 -44.89 -16.71
N LEU A 24 -30.56 -44.67 -17.99
CA LEU A 24 -29.71 -43.92 -18.92
C LEU A 24 -29.53 -42.47 -18.50
N LEU A 25 -30.60 -41.82 -18.02
CA LEU A 25 -30.53 -40.46 -17.47
C LEU A 25 -29.63 -40.40 -16.24
N VAL A 26 -29.80 -41.32 -15.28
CA VAL A 26 -28.97 -41.38 -14.08
C VAL A 26 -27.51 -41.63 -14.46
N ALA A 27 -27.24 -42.59 -15.35
CA ALA A 27 -25.89 -42.89 -15.81
C ALA A 27 -25.21 -41.68 -16.49
N ALA A 28 -25.97 -40.85 -17.20
CA ALA A 28 -25.47 -39.62 -17.81
C ALA A 28 -25.33 -38.45 -16.83
N MET A 29 -26.26 -38.31 -15.88
CA MET A 29 -26.28 -37.19 -14.91
C MET A 29 -25.29 -37.37 -13.76
N LEU A 30 -25.04 -38.60 -13.34
CA LEU A 30 -24.18 -38.90 -12.19
C LEU A 30 -22.74 -38.35 -12.34
N PRO A 31 -22.02 -38.55 -13.47
CA PRO A 31 -20.70 -37.95 -13.65
C PRO A 31 -20.74 -36.42 -13.72
N LEU A 32 -21.82 -35.82 -14.26
CA LEU A 32 -21.99 -34.37 -14.30
C LEU A 32 -22.18 -33.78 -12.91
N ILE A 33 -23.02 -34.40 -12.08
CA ILE A 33 -23.26 -33.97 -10.69
C ILE A 33 -21.98 -34.11 -9.87
N LEU A 34 -21.27 -35.23 -10.01
CA LEU A 34 -20.02 -35.47 -9.28
C LEU A 34 -18.94 -34.45 -9.67
N SER A 35 -18.80 -34.18 -10.97
CA SER A 35 -17.87 -33.16 -11.48
C SER A 35 -18.25 -31.75 -11.00
N GLY A 36 -19.53 -31.39 -11.07
CA GLY A 36 -20.02 -30.09 -10.60
C GLY A 36 -19.82 -29.90 -9.09
N PHE A 37 -20.10 -30.93 -8.29
CA PHE A 37 -19.90 -30.90 -6.84
C PHE A 37 -18.41 -30.81 -6.48
N GLY A 38 -17.57 -31.65 -7.10
CA GLY A 38 -16.11 -31.59 -6.89
C GLY A 38 -15.53 -30.23 -7.25
N SER A 39 -15.96 -29.67 -8.40
CA SER A 39 -15.60 -28.31 -8.82
C SER A 39 -16.02 -27.28 -7.78
N TRP A 40 -17.27 -27.33 -7.33
CA TRP A 40 -17.81 -26.38 -6.37
C TRP A 40 -17.05 -26.36 -5.03
N VAL A 41 -16.62 -27.53 -4.54
CA VAL A 41 -15.80 -27.62 -3.31
C VAL A 41 -14.47 -26.88 -3.50
N VAL A 42 -13.78 -27.10 -4.61
CA VAL A 42 -12.45 -26.50 -4.85
C VAL A 42 -12.54 -25.02 -5.22
N PHE A 43 -13.51 -24.62 -6.05
CA PHE A 43 -13.60 -23.26 -6.58
C PHE A 43 -13.93 -22.23 -5.50
N ARG A 44 -14.68 -22.58 -4.46
CA ARG A 44 -14.99 -21.65 -3.36
C ARG A 44 -13.72 -21.17 -2.67
N ASP A 45 -12.92 -22.11 -2.17
CA ASP A 45 -11.69 -21.80 -1.43
C ASP A 45 -10.66 -21.13 -2.35
N MET A 46 -10.56 -21.58 -3.59
CA MET A 46 -9.66 -20.98 -4.58
C MET A 46 -10.03 -19.51 -4.88
N LEU A 47 -11.32 -19.20 -5.03
CA LEU A 47 -11.77 -17.82 -5.29
C LEU A 47 -11.52 -16.91 -4.09
N GLU A 48 -11.78 -17.41 -2.89
CA GLU A 48 -11.52 -16.67 -1.65
C GLU A 48 -10.02 -16.40 -1.47
N GLN A 49 -9.17 -17.44 -1.60
CA GLN A 49 -7.72 -17.30 -1.51
C GLN A 49 -7.17 -16.32 -2.55
N LYS A 50 -7.62 -16.43 -3.80
CA LYS A 50 -7.18 -15.53 -4.87
C LYS A 50 -7.58 -14.07 -4.59
N SER A 51 -8.76 -13.85 -4.01
CA SER A 51 -9.20 -12.51 -3.60
C SER A 51 -8.28 -11.92 -2.53
N TYR A 52 -7.94 -12.70 -1.49
CA TYR A 52 -7.01 -12.26 -0.45
C TYR A 52 -5.60 -12.03 -0.98
N GLU A 53 -5.10 -12.90 -1.86
CA GLU A 53 -3.79 -12.75 -2.48
C GLU A 53 -3.69 -11.48 -3.31
N GLN A 54 -4.74 -11.18 -4.11
CA GLN A 54 -4.82 -9.94 -4.88
C GLN A 54 -4.82 -8.72 -3.96
N MET A 55 -5.66 -8.71 -2.92
CA MET A 55 -5.71 -7.61 -1.96
C MET A 55 -4.37 -7.40 -1.26
N ARG A 56 -3.74 -8.48 -0.78
CA ARG A 56 -2.42 -8.45 -0.14
C ARG A 56 -1.34 -7.93 -1.10
N SER A 57 -1.40 -8.32 -2.36
CA SER A 57 -0.47 -7.84 -3.39
C SER A 57 -0.65 -6.34 -3.64
N LEU A 58 -1.89 -5.86 -3.75
CA LEU A 58 -2.20 -4.44 -3.93
C LEU A 58 -1.73 -3.60 -2.75
N VAL A 59 -2.04 -4.00 -1.51
CA VAL A 59 -1.59 -3.29 -0.30
C VAL A 59 -0.07 -3.23 -0.24
N LYS A 60 0.62 -4.35 -0.51
CA LYS A 60 2.09 -4.37 -0.55
C LYS A 60 2.68 -3.49 -1.65
N SER A 61 2.03 -3.43 -2.81
CA SER A 61 2.44 -2.60 -3.92
C SER A 61 2.34 -1.11 -3.55
N HIS A 62 1.22 -0.70 -2.94
CA HIS A 62 1.04 0.67 -2.48
C HIS A 62 2.01 1.04 -1.36
N ALA A 63 2.24 0.15 -0.40
CA ALA A 63 3.22 0.39 0.66
C ALA A 63 4.63 0.62 0.10
N ARG A 64 5.06 -0.20 -0.87
CA ARG A 64 6.35 -0.01 -1.56
C ARG A 64 6.39 1.31 -2.33
N ALA A 65 5.33 1.67 -3.03
CA ALA A 65 5.28 2.94 -3.76
C ALA A 65 5.43 4.16 -2.83
N ILE A 66 4.86 4.10 -1.62
CA ILE A 66 5.03 5.15 -0.59
C ILE A 66 6.49 5.16 -0.09
N GLU A 67 7.03 3.99 0.24
CA GLU A 67 8.42 3.84 0.71
C GLU A 67 9.42 4.39 -0.30
N ASP A 68 9.29 4.00 -1.57
CA ASP A 68 10.13 4.47 -2.68
C ASP A 68 10.00 5.99 -2.88
N HIS A 69 8.78 6.52 -2.72
CA HIS A 69 8.54 7.95 -2.81
C HIS A 69 9.29 8.72 -1.72
N LEU A 70 9.17 8.30 -0.46
CA LEU A 70 9.82 8.94 0.69
C LEU A 70 11.34 8.79 0.64
N THR A 71 11.82 7.58 0.33
CA THR A 71 13.25 7.29 0.15
C THR A 71 13.87 8.15 -0.96
N GLY A 72 13.14 8.37 -2.06
CA GLY A 72 13.58 9.28 -3.11
C GLY A 72 13.77 10.73 -2.64
N ARG A 73 12.93 11.21 -1.71
CA ARG A 73 13.08 12.57 -1.14
C ARG A 73 14.23 12.61 -0.15
N LEU A 74 14.41 11.56 0.64
CA LEU A 74 15.55 11.41 1.52
C LEU A 74 16.86 11.51 0.73
N HIS A 75 17.02 10.74 -0.35
CA HIS A 75 18.23 10.80 -1.18
C HIS A 75 18.45 12.18 -1.81
N LEU A 76 17.38 12.84 -2.27
CA LEU A 76 17.49 14.18 -2.85
C LEU A 76 17.92 15.21 -1.79
N LEU A 77 17.37 15.11 -0.58
CA LEU A 77 17.74 15.97 0.55
C LEU A 77 19.18 15.70 0.98
N GLN A 78 19.60 14.44 1.09
CA GLN A 78 20.95 14.03 1.45
C GLN A 78 21.98 14.54 0.43
N PHE A 79 21.75 14.32 -0.87
CA PHE A 79 22.60 14.87 -1.92
C PHE A 79 22.72 16.41 -1.85
N THR A 80 21.63 17.07 -1.47
CA THR A 80 21.62 18.53 -1.32
C THR A 80 22.39 18.99 -0.08
N ALA A 81 22.35 18.21 1.00
CA ALA A 81 23.13 18.45 2.21
C ALA A 81 24.63 18.24 1.94
N ASP A 82 25.01 17.15 1.28
CA ASP A 82 26.41 16.78 1.02
C ASP A 82 27.10 17.72 0.01
N SER A 83 26.34 18.31 -0.92
CA SER A 83 26.89 19.14 -2.00
C SER A 83 27.20 20.58 -1.62
N ARG A 84 26.92 21.00 -0.37
CA ARG A 84 27.10 22.39 0.07
C ARG A 84 27.77 22.47 1.45
N ALA A 85 28.64 23.46 1.62
CA ALA A 85 29.20 23.76 2.93
C ALA A 85 28.11 24.30 3.88
N PHE A 86 28.13 23.84 5.14
CA PHE A 86 27.18 24.20 6.20
C PHE A 86 26.95 25.72 6.33
N GLY A 87 28.01 26.53 6.19
CA GLY A 87 27.95 27.99 6.28
C GLY A 87 27.08 28.68 5.22
N GLU A 88 26.77 28.01 4.09
CA GLU A 88 25.87 28.54 3.07
C GLU A 88 24.39 28.23 3.34
N MET A 89 24.08 27.30 4.25
CA MET A 89 22.70 26.87 4.51
C MET A 89 21.98 27.75 5.54
N SER A 90 22.71 28.50 6.36
CA SER A 90 22.13 29.45 7.32
C SER A 90 21.69 30.78 6.68
N ASP A 91 22.07 31.04 5.42
CA ASP A 91 21.54 32.19 4.66
C ASP A 91 20.16 31.85 4.09
N ILE A 92 19.14 32.57 4.58
CA ILE A 92 17.74 32.48 4.14
C ILE A 92 17.60 32.54 2.62
N LYS A 93 18.38 33.38 1.91
CA LYS A 93 18.31 33.49 0.45
C LYS A 93 18.80 32.23 -0.24
N GLN A 94 19.83 31.60 0.30
CA GLN A 94 20.37 30.34 -0.22
C GLN A 94 19.42 29.19 0.10
N LEU A 95 18.84 29.16 1.31
CA LEU A 95 17.84 28.18 1.70
C LEU A 95 16.59 28.21 0.80
N GLN A 96 16.10 29.41 0.45
CA GLN A 96 14.98 29.58 -0.48
C GLN A 96 15.31 29.04 -1.89
N ARG A 97 16.54 29.27 -2.38
CA ARG A 97 16.99 28.70 -3.66
C ARG A 97 17.08 27.19 -3.59
N THR A 98 17.57 26.65 -2.48
CA THR A 98 17.65 25.20 -2.24
C THR A 98 16.27 24.56 -2.25
N LEU A 99 15.31 25.09 -1.49
CA LEU A 99 13.93 24.60 -1.50
C LEU A 99 13.32 24.67 -2.92
N SER A 100 13.55 25.77 -3.65
CA SER A 100 13.08 25.92 -5.03
C SER A 100 13.66 24.85 -5.97
N ASN A 101 14.95 24.53 -5.82
CA ASN A 101 15.62 23.50 -6.62
C ASN A 101 15.12 22.09 -6.26
N LEU A 102 14.98 21.78 -4.97
CA LEU A 102 14.41 20.52 -4.50
C LEU A 102 13.01 20.31 -5.09
N ASN A 103 12.17 21.33 -5.04
CA ASN A 103 10.80 21.27 -5.55
C ASN A 103 10.73 21.15 -7.07
N ARG A 104 11.69 21.69 -7.82
CA ARG A 104 11.80 21.50 -9.27
C ARG A 104 12.06 20.04 -9.63
N SER A 105 12.90 19.35 -8.86
CA SER A 105 13.27 17.94 -9.09
C SER A 105 12.29 16.94 -8.49
N SER A 106 11.44 17.37 -7.55
CA SER A 106 10.54 16.48 -6.80
C SER A 106 9.06 16.75 -7.05
N ASN A 107 8.69 17.52 -8.08
CA ASN A 107 7.30 17.88 -8.37
C ASN A 107 6.60 18.55 -7.17
N GLN A 108 7.23 19.57 -6.59
CA GLN A 108 6.69 20.37 -5.48
C GLN A 108 6.37 19.56 -4.20
N SER A 109 7.20 18.56 -3.88
CA SER A 109 6.94 17.66 -2.73
C SER A 109 7.34 18.24 -1.37
N PHE A 110 8.16 19.30 -1.32
CA PHE A 110 8.61 19.91 -0.07
C PHE A 110 7.83 21.20 0.20
N ILE A 111 7.15 21.23 1.35
CA ILE A 111 6.38 22.42 1.77
C ILE A 111 7.30 23.46 2.41
N ASP A 112 8.28 23.00 3.20
CA ASP A 112 9.24 23.84 3.89
C ASP A 112 10.61 23.17 4.00
N LEU A 113 11.60 23.97 4.40
CA LEU A 113 12.97 23.55 4.63
C LEU A 113 13.54 24.31 5.81
N GLY A 114 14.22 23.59 6.70
CA GLY A 114 14.82 24.13 7.91
C GLY A 114 16.23 23.61 8.12
N VAL A 115 17.06 24.41 8.79
CA VAL A 115 18.40 24.04 9.26
C VAL A 115 18.38 24.12 10.78
N ILE A 116 18.78 23.04 11.42
CA ILE A 116 18.78 22.90 12.87
C ILE A 116 20.20 22.59 13.31
N ASP A 117 20.68 23.27 14.34
CA ASP A 117 22.03 23.06 14.85
C ASP A 117 22.13 21.85 15.80
N ALA A 118 23.33 21.53 16.26
CA ALA A 118 23.58 20.40 17.16
C ALA A 118 22.91 20.54 18.54
N ASN A 119 22.52 21.75 18.95
CA ASN A 119 21.77 21.98 20.19
C ASN A 119 20.25 21.85 19.99
N GLY A 120 19.81 21.62 18.74
CA GLY A 120 18.41 21.51 18.36
C GLY A 120 17.77 22.86 18.03
N ASP A 121 18.52 23.96 17.97
CA ASP A 121 17.97 25.28 17.65
C ASP A 121 17.73 25.43 16.16
N HIS A 122 16.56 25.94 15.78
CA HIS A 122 16.15 26.11 14.38
C HIS A 122 16.73 27.39 13.77
N THR A 123 17.98 27.30 13.33
CA THR A 123 18.78 28.47 12.92
C THR A 123 18.31 29.14 11.63
N ALA A 124 17.74 28.38 10.69
CA ALA A 124 17.17 28.94 9.46
C ALA A 124 15.92 28.17 9.05
N TYR A 125 14.91 28.88 8.57
CA TYR A 125 13.64 28.29 8.14
C TYR A 125 13.04 29.05 6.96
N ILE A 126 12.52 28.31 5.98
CA ILE A 126 11.65 28.82 4.93
C ILE A 126 10.41 27.93 4.86
N GLY A 127 9.24 28.53 5.08
CA GLY A 127 7.97 27.85 4.98
C GLY A 127 6.80 28.69 5.52
N PRO A 128 5.58 28.13 5.55
CA PRO A 128 4.38 28.88 5.91
C PRO A 128 4.12 28.99 7.42
N TYR A 129 4.94 28.36 8.27
CA TYR A 129 4.72 28.28 9.72
C TYR A 129 5.73 29.12 10.51
N ASP A 130 5.33 29.60 11.70
CA ASP A 130 6.23 30.36 12.58
C ASP A 130 7.03 29.41 13.49
N LEU A 131 8.22 29.02 13.03
CA LEU A 131 9.05 27.98 13.66
C LEU A 131 10.47 28.44 14.02
N GLN A 132 10.82 29.70 13.79
CA GLN A 132 12.21 30.17 13.81
C GLN A 132 12.84 30.19 15.22
N ASP A 133 12.03 30.20 16.29
CA ASP A 133 12.48 30.18 17.68
C ASP A 133 12.18 28.85 18.40
N ARG A 134 12.06 27.74 17.66
CA ARG A 134 11.81 26.42 18.22
C ARG A 134 13.10 25.65 18.45
N ASN A 135 13.16 24.93 19.57
CA ASN A 135 14.22 23.98 19.87
C ASN A 135 13.66 22.55 19.78
N TYR A 136 14.35 21.71 19.03
CA TYR A 136 13.96 20.35 18.68
C TYR A 136 14.77 19.29 19.44
N SER A 137 15.66 19.67 20.37
CA SER A 137 16.54 18.72 21.10
C SER A 137 15.79 17.60 21.82
N GLN A 138 14.55 17.85 22.22
CA GLN A 138 13.71 16.89 22.94
C GLN A 138 12.86 16.03 22.03
N GLU A 139 12.75 16.36 20.74
CA GLU A 139 11.94 15.60 19.79
C GLU A 139 12.62 14.29 19.41
N ASP A 140 11.84 13.20 19.38
CA ASP A 140 12.38 11.86 19.14
C ASP A 140 13.03 11.73 17.76
N TRP A 141 12.41 12.36 16.75
CA TRP A 141 12.95 12.37 15.40
C TRP A 141 14.32 13.08 15.34
N PHE A 142 14.55 14.13 16.13
CA PHE A 142 15.81 14.86 16.11
C PHE A 142 16.92 14.00 16.72
N LYS A 143 16.63 13.38 17.87
CA LYS A 143 17.55 12.43 18.52
C LYS A 143 17.93 11.28 17.57
N GLU A 144 16.95 10.74 16.85
CA GLU A 144 17.18 9.65 15.90
C GLU A 144 18.06 10.06 14.73
N VAL A 145 17.85 11.24 14.13
CA VAL A 145 18.71 11.77 13.04
C VAL A 145 20.15 11.96 13.52
N MET A 146 20.35 12.44 14.75
CA MET A 146 21.69 12.64 15.30
C MET A 146 22.45 11.32 15.49
N ILE A 147 21.74 10.21 15.73
CA ILE A 147 22.31 8.87 15.88
C ILE A 147 22.50 8.19 14.52
N SER A 148 21.44 8.14 13.72
CA SER A 148 21.35 7.33 12.49
C SER A 148 21.76 8.10 11.22
N GLY A 149 22.00 9.41 11.32
CA GLY A 149 22.40 10.28 10.22
C GLY A 149 21.24 10.68 9.29
N SER A 150 20.14 9.93 9.29
CA SER A 150 18.92 10.30 8.58
C SER A 150 17.69 9.66 9.23
N TYR A 151 16.52 10.27 9.01
CA TYR A 151 15.27 9.77 9.56
C TYR A 151 14.06 10.24 8.73
N ILE A 152 13.07 9.36 8.61
CA ILE A 152 11.74 9.66 8.06
C ILE A 152 10.74 9.38 9.17
N SER A 153 9.98 10.40 9.57
CA SER A 153 9.01 10.26 10.66
C SER A 153 7.68 9.67 10.18
N ASP A 154 6.94 9.08 11.13
CA ASP A 154 5.49 8.94 11.00
C ASP A 154 4.79 10.31 10.91
N VAL A 155 3.47 10.31 10.71
CA VAL A 155 2.65 11.53 10.75
C VAL A 155 2.42 11.94 12.21
N PHE A 156 2.77 13.19 12.53
CA PHE A 156 2.63 13.78 13.85
C PHE A 156 2.24 15.27 13.77
N LEU A 157 1.91 15.88 14.90
CA LEU A 157 1.47 17.28 14.95
C LEU A 157 2.63 18.27 15.14
N GLY A 158 3.64 17.89 15.94
CA GLY A 158 4.80 18.73 16.28
C GLY A 158 4.44 20.15 16.75
N PHE A 159 5.37 21.09 16.56
CA PHE A 159 5.12 22.52 16.84
C PHE A 159 4.15 23.17 15.84
N ARG A 160 3.93 22.56 14.66
CA ARG A 160 3.02 23.08 13.62
C ARG A 160 1.55 22.91 13.99
N GLN A 161 1.22 22.01 14.92
CA GLN A 161 -0.15 21.67 15.34
C GLN A 161 -1.06 21.24 14.17
N VAL A 162 -0.45 20.71 13.09
CA VAL A 162 -1.13 20.15 11.93
C VAL A 162 -0.46 18.84 11.53
N PRO A 163 -1.20 17.84 11.01
CA PRO A 163 -0.62 16.56 10.62
C PRO A 163 0.44 16.72 9.53
N HIS A 164 1.66 16.30 9.80
CA HIS A 164 2.76 16.30 8.83
C HIS A 164 3.74 15.19 9.15
N CYS A 165 4.57 14.83 8.16
CA CYS A 165 5.77 14.05 8.36
C CYS A 165 7.00 14.91 8.06
N ILE A 166 8.16 14.47 8.51
CA ILE A 166 9.43 15.10 8.20
C ILE A 166 10.41 14.10 7.60
N ILE A 167 11.35 14.62 6.84
CA ILE A 167 12.52 13.90 6.34
C ILE A 167 13.72 14.74 6.77
N ALA A 168 14.61 14.15 7.55
CA ALA A 168 15.74 14.84 8.12
C ALA A 168 17.02 14.07 7.84
N VAL A 169 18.08 14.84 7.57
CA VAL A 169 19.43 14.34 7.32
C VAL A 169 20.40 15.15 8.16
N LYS A 170 21.41 14.48 8.71
CA LYS A 170 22.55 15.12 9.32
C LYS A 170 23.55 15.40 8.21
N ALA A 171 23.94 16.67 8.04
CA ALA A 171 25.07 17.01 7.18
C ALA A 171 26.36 16.56 7.88
N ASP A 172 27.29 15.99 7.11
CA ASP A 172 28.64 15.71 7.60
C ASP A 172 29.45 17.03 7.60
N ASP A 173 30.26 17.23 8.65
CA ASP A 173 31.22 18.34 8.78
C ASP A 173 32.41 18.19 7.81
#